data_AF-A0A7X0LJV5-F1
#
_entry.id   AF-A0A7X0LJV5-F1
#
_cell.length_a   1.000
_cell.length_b   1.000
_cell.length_c   1.000
_cell.angle_alpha   90.00
_cell.angle_beta   90.00
_cell.angle_gamma   90.00
#
_symmetry.space_group_name_H-M   'P 1'
#
loop_
_entity.id
_entity.type
_entity.pdbx_description
1 polymer ?
#
loop_
_entity_poly.entity_id
_entity_poly.type
_entity_poly.pdbx_seq_one_letter_code
_entity_poly.pdbx_strand_id
1 'polypeptide(L)'
;MVGVATLILGGAVQAAPSIETQVLVTTGQTVPGGFTLDSFQTGVSSTIRSPFWLNDTGQVAFAAALAGTPGGFDDNLAIYRVDATGTGLVEIARTGQTPPDGAGAFTYFGTPPSFAAAANPHIAGFNNVGQVAFIADISTNDDPFAEESGIYVGDGTPGGLVGLGREG
;
A
#
# COMPACT_ATOMS: atom_id res chain seq x y z
N MET A 1 -6.10 -66.71 34.63
CA MET A 1 -5.55 -65.38 34.28
C MET A 1 -6.29 -64.91 33.05
N VAL A 2 -7.16 -63.91 33.18
CA VAL A 2 -7.88 -63.31 32.04
C VAL A 2 -7.07 -62.08 31.63
N GLY A 3 -6.52 -62.09 30.41
CA GLY A 3 -5.80 -60.95 29.85
C GLY A 3 -6.77 -59.86 29.43
N VAL A 4 -6.64 -58.67 30.00
CA VAL A 4 -7.37 -57.48 29.57
C VAL A 4 -6.62 -56.88 28.38
N ALA A 5 -7.26 -56.83 27.22
CA ALA A 5 -6.74 -56.09 26.07
C ALA A 5 -7.11 -54.61 26.21
N THR A 6 -6.11 -53.76 26.43
CA THR A 6 -6.27 -52.30 26.40
C THR A 6 -6.21 -51.83 24.95
N LEU A 7 -7.31 -51.29 24.43
CA LEU A 7 -7.35 -50.60 23.14
C LEU A 7 -6.87 -49.15 23.33
N ILE A 8 -5.70 -48.81 22.79
CA ILE A 8 -5.21 -47.43 22.76
C ILE A 8 -5.68 -46.77 21.45
N LEU A 9 -6.72 -45.93 21.53
CA LEU A 9 -7.11 -45.01 20.47
C LEU A 9 -6.23 -43.75 20.56
N GLY A 10 -5.01 -43.84 20.03
CA GLY A 10 -4.04 -42.75 19.98
C GLY A 10 -4.02 -42.07 18.61
N GLY A 11 -5.14 -41.47 18.19
CA GLY A 11 -5.17 -40.56 17.04
C GLY A 11 -5.23 -39.13 17.54
N ALA A 12 -4.10 -38.42 17.56
CA ALA A 12 -4.13 -36.97 17.78
C ALA A 12 -4.95 -36.35 16.63
N VAL A 13 -6.07 -35.71 16.97
CA VAL A 13 -6.73 -34.80 16.05
C VAL A 13 -5.75 -33.66 15.83
N GLN A 14 -5.18 -33.55 14.63
CA GLN A 14 -4.42 -32.38 14.24
C GLN A 14 -5.39 -31.19 14.41
N ALA A 15 -5.12 -30.32 15.37
CA ALA A 15 -5.88 -29.10 15.54
C ALA A 15 -5.89 -28.38 14.19
N ALA A 16 -7.08 -28.00 13.71
CA ALA A 16 -7.18 -27.10 12.57
C ALA A 16 -6.27 -25.89 12.86
N PRO A 17 -5.53 -25.36 11.87
CA PRO A 17 -4.72 -24.17 12.08
C PRO A 17 -5.61 -23.11 12.71
N SER A 18 -5.23 -22.62 13.89
CA SER A 18 -5.89 -21.46 14.47
C SER A 18 -5.68 -20.32 13.47
N ILE A 19 -6.74 -19.92 12.78
CA ILE A 19 -6.73 -18.69 12.00
C ILE A 19 -6.78 -17.57 13.03
N GLU A 20 -5.59 -17.13 13.45
CA GLU A 20 -5.44 -15.96 14.30
C GLU A 20 -5.54 -14.71 13.41
N THR A 21 -6.49 -13.83 13.71
CA THR A 21 -6.59 -12.55 13.04
C THR A 21 -5.47 -11.65 13.53
N GLN A 22 -4.63 -11.19 12.61
CA GLN A 22 -3.57 -10.23 12.92
C GLN A 22 -3.95 -8.84 12.40
N VAL A 23 -3.85 -7.84 13.28
CA VAL A 23 -3.94 -6.43 12.90
C VAL A 23 -2.56 -5.98 12.45
N LEU A 24 -2.42 -5.60 11.18
CA LEU A 24 -1.14 -5.15 10.63
C LEU A 24 -0.87 -3.68 10.95
N VAL A 25 -1.89 -2.85 10.74
CA VAL A 25 -1.80 -1.38 10.75
C VAL A 25 -3.15 -0.82 11.20
N THR A 26 -3.13 0.25 12.02
CA THR A 26 -4.34 0.97 12.45
C THR A 26 -4.22 2.47 12.21
N THR A 27 -5.36 3.13 11.95
CA THR A 27 -5.43 4.60 12.01
C THR A 27 -5.03 5.10 13.40
N GLY A 28 -4.43 6.28 13.47
CA GLY A 28 -3.86 6.85 14.69
C GLY A 28 -2.44 6.37 15.02
N GLN A 29 -1.91 5.35 14.31
CA GLN A 29 -0.53 4.93 14.50
C GLN A 29 0.46 5.91 13.87
N THR A 30 1.65 6.05 14.46
CA THR A 30 2.76 6.78 13.85
C THR A 30 3.39 5.96 12.73
N VAL A 31 3.72 6.62 11.62
CA VAL A 31 4.34 6.02 10.43
C VAL A 31 5.79 6.52 10.24
N PRO A 32 6.61 5.89 9.37
CA PRO A 32 7.87 6.49 8.94
C PRO A 32 7.74 7.98 8.60
N GLY A 33 8.71 8.79 9.00
CA GLY A 33 8.62 10.25 8.90
C GLY A 33 7.96 10.96 10.10
N GLY A 34 7.37 10.21 11.03
CA GLY A 34 6.81 10.75 12.28
C GLY A 34 5.38 11.30 12.16
N PHE A 35 4.71 11.06 11.03
CA PHE A 35 3.30 11.44 10.81
C PHE A 35 2.35 10.41 11.41
N THR A 36 1.04 10.72 11.37
CA THR A 36 0.00 9.81 11.85
C THR A 36 -0.80 9.27 10.67
N LEU A 37 -1.05 7.97 10.62
CA LEU A 37 -1.97 7.36 9.66
C LEU A 37 -3.40 7.80 9.99
N ASP A 38 -4.02 8.60 9.14
CA ASP A 38 -5.35 9.17 9.39
C ASP A 38 -6.46 8.22 8.92
N SER A 39 -6.38 7.80 7.65
CA SER A 39 -7.38 6.93 7.03
C SER A 39 -6.79 6.06 5.94
N PHE A 40 -7.36 4.87 5.76
CA PHE A 40 -7.07 4.04 4.59
C PHE A 40 -7.86 4.57 3.39
N GLN A 41 -7.19 4.70 2.25
CA GLN A 41 -7.85 5.15 1.03
C GLN A 41 -8.64 3.99 0.43
N THR A 42 -9.88 3.81 0.90
CA THR A 42 -10.71 2.64 0.55
C THR A 42 -11.48 2.75 -0.75
N GLY A 43 -11.53 3.95 -1.34
CA GLY A 43 -12.32 4.26 -2.53
C GLY A 43 -13.83 4.10 -2.31
N VAL A 44 -14.61 5.04 -2.80
CA VAL A 44 -16.09 5.02 -2.66
C VAL A 44 -16.80 4.50 -3.91
N SER A 45 -16.06 3.95 -4.88
CA SER A 45 -16.62 3.48 -6.15
C SER A 45 -16.99 2.00 -6.10
N SER A 46 -18.22 1.68 -6.53
CA SER A 46 -18.86 0.36 -6.50
C SER A 46 -18.24 -0.70 -7.42
N THR A 47 -17.20 -0.34 -8.18
CA THR A 47 -16.37 -1.26 -8.97
C THR A 47 -15.02 -1.45 -8.29
N ILE A 48 -14.95 -2.53 -7.52
CA ILE A 48 -13.86 -2.98 -6.66
C ILE A 48 -12.46 -2.78 -7.29
N ARG A 49 -11.73 -1.79 -6.80
CA ARG A 49 -10.26 -1.84 -6.75
C ARG A 49 -9.90 -2.08 -5.29
N SER A 50 -9.22 -3.19 -4.99
CA SER A 50 -8.83 -3.50 -3.61
C SER A 50 -7.95 -2.38 -3.06
N PRO A 51 -8.28 -1.80 -1.88
CA PRO A 51 -7.51 -0.70 -1.31
C PRO A 51 -6.14 -1.12 -0.78
N PHE A 52 -5.86 -2.42 -0.87
CA PHE A 52 -4.60 -3.06 -0.58
C PHE A 52 -4.35 -4.21 -1.56
N TRP A 53 -3.09 -4.62 -1.65
CA TRP A 53 -2.62 -5.80 -2.38
C TRP A 53 -1.85 -6.70 -1.43
N LEU A 54 -2.06 -8.01 -1.54
CA LEU A 54 -1.31 -9.04 -0.81
C LEU A 54 -0.50 -9.84 -1.83
N ASN A 55 0.78 -10.08 -1.56
CA ASN A 55 1.64 -10.94 -2.38
C ASN A 55 1.86 -12.32 -1.73
N ASP A 56 2.50 -13.25 -2.44
CA ASP A 56 2.68 -14.63 -1.95
C ASP A 56 3.71 -14.73 -0.81
N THR A 57 4.49 -13.69 -0.57
CA THR A 57 5.40 -13.60 0.58
C THR A 57 4.72 -13.05 1.83
N GLY A 58 3.43 -12.76 1.76
CA GLY A 58 2.62 -12.32 2.90
C GLY A 58 2.72 -10.82 3.16
N GLN A 59 3.33 -10.04 2.28
CA GLN A 59 3.39 -8.59 2.44
C GLN A 59 2.07 -7.97 1.98
N VAL A 60 1.73 -6.80 2.54
CA VAL A 60 0.56 -6.03 2.16
C VAL A 60 0.99 -4.63 1.73
N ALA A 61 0.62 -4.22 0.52
CA ALA A 61 0.75 -2.85 0.04
C ALA A 61 -0.59 -2.13 0.11
N PHE A 62 -0.64 -0.88 0.56
CA PHE A 62 -1.89 -0.12 0.71
C PHE A 62 -1.64 1.38 0.59
N ALA A 63 -2.70 2.15 0.32
CA ALA A 63 -2.63 3.60 0.32
C ALA A 63 -3.35 4.21 1.53
N ALA A 64 -2.80 5.28 2.08
CA ALA A 64 -3.34 5.95 3.25
C ALA A 64 -3.19 7.47 3.16
N ALA A 65 -4.12 8.18 3.80
CA ALA A 65 -3.94 9.58 4.13
C ALA A 65 -3.21 9.72 5.47
N LEU A 66 -2.46 10.79 5.60
CA LEU A 66 -1.64 11.15 6.75
C LEU A 66 -2.16 12.43 7.39
N ALA A 67 -2.03 12.52 8.70
CA ALA A 67 -2.23 13.75 9.46
C ALA A 67 -0.89 14.28 9.99
N GLY A 68 -0.80 15.60 10.12
CA GLY A 68 0.39 16.27 10.65
C GLY A 68 1.53 16.40 9.64
N THR A 69 1.25 16.28 8.34
CA THR A 69 2.25 16.54 7.29
C THR A 69 2.47 18.05 7.11
N PRO A 70 3.71 18.52 6.89
CA PRO A 70 3.99 19.96 6.79
C PRO A 70 3.33 20.66 5.61
N GLY A 71 3.14 19.94 4.49
CA GLY A 71 2.50 20.45 3.28
C GLY A 71 0.97 20.31 3.26
N GLY A 72 0.36 19.76 4.32
CA GLY A 72 -1.08 19.52 4.34
C GLY A 72 -1.52 18.63 3.17
N PHE A 73 -2.48 19.10 2.37
CA PHE A 73 -2.99 18.32 1.23
C PHE A 73 -1.94 18.02 0.14
N ASP A 74 -0.88 18.81 0.07
CA ASP A 74 0.16 18.63 -0.96
C ASP A 74 1.03 17.40 -0.69
N ASP A 75 1.04 16.88 0.54
CA ASP A 75 1.98 15.85 0.96
C ASP A 75 1.40 14.80 1.95
N ASN A 76 0.07 14.72 2.03
CA ASN A 76 -0.65 13.86 2.96
C ASN A 76 -1.08 12.49 2.41
N LEU A 77 -0.78 12.12 1.17
CA LEU A 77 -1.12 10.81 0.64
C LEU A 77 0.14 9.97 0.47
N ALA A 78 0.10 8.71 0.90
CA ALA A 78 1.23 7.80 0.80
C ALA A 78 0.81 6.38 0.42
N ILE A 79 1.70 5.69 -0.29
CA ILE A 79 1.65 4.25 -0.54
C ILE A 79 2.63 3.59 0.42
N TYR A 80 2.16 2.58 1.14
CA TYR A 80 2.93 1.80 2.10
C TYR A 80 3.00 0.34 1.71
N ARG A 81 4.01 -0.34 2.25
CA ARG A 81 4.13 -1.80 2.33
C ARG A 81 4.39 -2.21 3.78
N VAL A 82 3.81 -3.31 4.22
CA VAL A 82 4.06 -3.91 5.54
C VAL A 82 4.12 -5.44 5.41
N ASP A 83 4.89 -6.12 6.26
CA ASP A 83 4.90 -7.59 6.29
C ASP A 83 3.65 -8.15 6.99
N ALA A 84 3.31 -9.43 6.77
CA ALA A 84 2.18 -10.11 7.42
C ALA A 84 2.23 -10.08 8.95
N THR A 85 3.39 -9.80 9.55
CA THR A 85 3.56 -9.68 10.99
C THR A 85 3.19 -8.29 11.54
N GLY A 86 2.84 -7.33 10.68
CA GLY A 86 2.63 -5.93 11.04
C GLY A 86 3.91 -5.14 11.33
N THR A 87 5.08 -5.79 11.20
CA THR A 87 6.39 -5.13 11.33
C THR A 87 6.88 -4.65 9.96
N GLY A 88 7.87 -3.75 9.97
CA GLY A 88 8.50 -3.32 8.72
C GLY A 88 7.58 -2.50 7.83
N LEU A 89 6.82 -1.56 8.42
CA LEU A 89 6.08 -0.57 7.64
C LEU A 89 7.08 0.32 6.88
N VAL A 90 6.97 0.32 5.55
CA VAL A 90 7.85 1.06 4.64
C VAL A 90 7.00 1.97 3.75
N GLU A 91 7.37 3.24 3.68
CA GLU A 91 6.81 4.19 2.70
C GLU A 91 7.43 3.89 1.32
N ILE A 92 6.58 3.67 0.32
CA ILE A 92 6.98 3.43 -1.06
C ILE A 92 7.08 4.75 -1.83
N ALA A 93 6.06 5.60 -1.69
CA ALA A 93 5.98 6.91 -2.28
C ALA A 93 4.99 7.77 -1.51
N ARG A 94 5.19 9.09 -1.54
CA ARG A 94 4.30 10.08 -0.91
C ARG A 94 4.05 11.26 -1.84
N THR A 95 2.88 11.89 -1.76
CA THR A 95 2.65 13.16 -2.44
C THR A 95 3.63 14.23 -1.92
N GLY A 96 3.95 15.21 -2.77
CA GLY A 96 5.02 16.17 -2.54
C GLY A 96 6.44 15.63 -2.74
N GLN A 97 6.61 14.31 -2.92
CA GLN A 97 7.89 13.73 -3.32
C GLN A 97 8.15 13.97 -4.80
N THR A 98 9.37 14.37 -5.15
CA THR A 98 9.81 14.47 -6.54
C THR A 98 10.00 13.07 -7.16
N PRO A 99 9.45 12.81 -8.37
CA PRO A 99 9.67 11.56 -9.09
C PRO A 99 11.14 11.36 -9.50
N PRO A 100 11.55 10.13 -9.90
CA PRO A 100 12.95 9.78 -10.15
C PRO A 100 13.64 10.58 -11.27
N ASP A 101 12.88 11.08 -12.23
CA ASP A 101 13.37 11.93 -13.31
C ASP A 101 13.47 13.42 -12.95
N GLY A 102 13.07 13.79 -11.73
CA GLY A 102 13.20 15.15 -11.21
C GLY A 102 12.08 16.10 -11.61
N ALA A 103 11.06 15.66 -12.33
CA ALA A 103 10.01 16.55 -12.82
C ALA A 103 8.91 16.76 -11.78
N GLY A 104 8.80 17.98 -11.25
CA GLY A 104 7.69 18.36 -10.37
C GLY A 104 7.62 17.58 -9.06
N ALA A 105 6.40 17.32 -8.59
CA ALA A 105 6.12 16.48 -7.43
C ALA A 105 4.89 15.62 -7.67
N PHE A 106 4.83 14.44 -7.04
CA PHE A 106 3.60 13.66 -7.01
C PHE A 106 2.49 14.45 -6.34
N THR A 107 1.38 14.64 -7.04
CA THR A 107 0.19 15.35 -6.54
C THR A 107 -0.91 14.38 -6.15
N TYR A 108 -0.95 13.24 -6.81
CA TYR A 108 -1.96 12.23 -6.58
C TYR A 108 -1.45 10.83 -6.92
N PHE A 109 -1.98 9.81 -6.26
CA PHE A 109 -1.80 8.43 -6.68
C PHE A 109 -3.12 7.95 -7.26
N GLY A 110 -3.14 7.51 -8.52
CA GLY A 110 -4.37 7.17 -9.23
C GLY A 110 -4.29 7.54 -10.71
N THR A 111 -5.40 7.31 -11.42
CA THR A 111 -5.61 7.89 -12.76
C THR A 111 -6.49 9.13 -12.60
N PRO A 112 -6.24 10.21 -13.36
CA PRO A 112 -7.04 11.41 -13.25
C PRO A 112 -8.53 11.09 -13.50
N PRO A 113 -9.47 11.73 -12.79
CA PRO A 113 -10.88 11.51 -13.00
C PRO A 113 -11.30 12.20 -14.31
N SER A 114 -11.05 11.57 -15.46
CA SER A 114 -11.77 11.94 -16.67
C SER A 114 -13.23 11.47 -16.50
N PHE A 115 -14.04 12.32 -15.87
CA PHE A 115 -15.51 12.30 -15.85
C PHE A 115 -16.26 11.33 -14.92
N ALA A 116 -15.67 10.84 -13.83
CA ALA A 116 -16.48 10.24 -12.77
C ALA A 116 -15.80 10.35 -11.40
N ALA A 117 -16.58 10.74 -10.40
CA ALA A 117 -16.17 10.90 -9.02
C ALA A 117 -15.47 9.65 -8.45
N ALA A 118 -14.46 9.90 -7.61
CA ALA A 118 -13.56 8.94 -6.95
C ALA A 118 -12.40 8.45 -7.83
N ALA A 119 -11.43 9.33 -8.06
CA ALA A 119 -10.06 8.88 -8.24
C ALA A 119 -9.69 8.10 -6.96
N ASN A 120 -9.09 6.92 -7.12
CA ASN A 120 -8.63 6.08 -6.03
C ASN A 120 -7.13 5.84 -6.22
N PRO A 121 -6.32 5.79 -5.14
CA PRO A 121 -4.95 5.35 -5.23
C PRO A 121 -4.84 3.98 -5.88
N HIS A 122 -4.10 3.97 -6.98
CA HIS A 122 -4.00 2.83 -7.86
C HIS A 122 -2.64 2.17 -7.64
N ILE A 123 -2.63 1.18 -6.74
CA ILE A 123 -1.59 0.16 -6.75
C ILE A 123 -1.87 -0.73 -7.96
N ALA A 124 -1.02 -0.63 -8.97
CA ALA A 124 -1.14 -1.31 -10.25
C ALA A 124 -0.56 -2.74 -10.21
N GLY A 125 0.32 -3.01 -9.26
CA GLY A 125 0.92 -4.33 -9.11
C GLY A 125 1.75 -4.46 -7.83
N PHE A 126 1.91 -5.68 -7.37
CA PHE A 126 2.76 -6.00 -6.23
C PHE A 126 3.39 -7.37 -6.42
N ASN A 127 4.72 -7.45 -6.40
CA ASN A 127 5.43 -8.70 -6.64
C ASN A 127 6.04 -9.30 -5.36
N ASN A 128 6.50 -10.54 -5.46
CA ASN A 128 7.02 -11.32 -4.33
C ASN A 128 8.41 -10.87 -3.83
N VAL A 129 9.03 -9.89 -4.47
CA VAL A 129 10.27 -9.25 -3.96
C VAL A 129 9.99 -7.91 -3.26
N GLY A 130 8.71 -7.56 -3.07
CA GLY A 130 8.31 -6.38 -2.32
C GLY A 130 8.21 -5.10 -3.14
N GLN A 131 8.31 -5.16 -4.47
CA GLN A 131 8.16 -3.99 -5.32
C GLN A 131 6.69 -3.70 -5.60
N VAL A 132 6.29 -2.44 -5.42
CA VAL A 132 4.93 -1.96 -5.61
C VAL A 132 4.89 -1.07 -6.84
N ALA A 133 4.11 -1.47 -7.84
CA ALA A 133 3.82 -0.66 -9.01
C ALA A 133 2.59 0.21 -8.74
N PHE A 134 2.62 1.48 -9.14
CA PHE A 134 1.52 2.42 -8.94
C PHE A 134 1.46 3.47 -10.04
N ILE A 135 0.30 4.11 -10.17
CA ILE A 135 0.11 5.27 -11.05
C ILE A 135 0.12 6.54 -10.19
N ALA A 136 0.79 7.58 -10.66
CA ALA A 136 0.82 8.88 -9.99
C ALA A 136 0.67 10.03 -10.97
N ASP A 137 -0.05 11.07 -10.55
CA ASP A 137 -0.07 12.36 -11.22
C ASP A 137 1.05 13.24 -10.69
N ILE A 138 1.54 14.11 -11.56
CA ILE A 138 2.65 15.01 -11.29
C ILE A 138 2.27 16.40 -11.78
N SER A 139 2.42 17.37 -10.88
CA SER A 139 2.38 18.77 -11.26
C SER A 139 3.80 19.32 -11.39
N THR A 140 4.08 19.96 -12.52
CA THR A 140 5.33 20.68 -12.77
C THR A 140 5.25 22.16 -12.38
N ASN A 141 4.23 22.56 -11.61
CA ASN A 141 4.02 23.89 -11.02
C ASN A 141 3.53 25.01 -11.95
N ASP A 142 3.23 24.76 -13.23
CA ASP A 142 2.80 25.83 -14.17
C ASP A 142 1.33 25.74 -14.62
N ASP A 143 0.66 24.61 -14.43
CA ASP A 143 -0.78 24.46 -14.69
C ASP A 143 -1.33 23.28 -13.85
N PRO A 144 -2.28 23.52 -12.92
CA PRO A 144 -2.90 22.47 -12.10
C PRO A 144 -3.79 21.51 -12.91
N PHE A 145 -3.92 21.73 -14.22
CA PHE A 145 -4.57 20.84 -15.17
C PHE A 145 -3.60 20.22 -16.18
N ALA A 146 -2.33 20.64 -16.20
CA ALA A 146 -1.27 19.97 -16.95
C ALA A 146 -0.63 18.86 -16.09
N GLU A 147 -1.49 18.03 -15.50
CA GLU A 147 -1.04 16.86 -14.75
C GLU A 147 -0.48 15.83 -15.75
N GLU A 148 0.77 15.45 -15.55
CA GLU A 148 1.39 14.33 -16.25
C GLU A 148 1.18 13.07 -15.39
N SER A 149 0.46 12.09 -15.91
CA SER A 149 0.33 10.79 -15.26
C SER A 149 1.51 9.90 -15.63
N GLY A 150 2.04 9.16 -14.65
CA GLY A 150 3.09 8.19 -14.88
C GLY A 150 2.86 6.88 -14.15
N ILE A 151 3.52 5.83 -14.63
CA ILE A 151 3.59 4.51 -13.99
C ILE A 151 4.95 4.38 -13.31
N TYR A 152 4.94 4.02 -12.04
CA TYR A 152 6.13 3.92 -11.20
C TYR A 152 6.21 2.56 -10.52
N VAL A 153 7.42 2.17 -10.14
CA VAL A 153 7.69 1.03 -9.25
C VAL A 153 8.61 1.48 -8.14
N GLY A 154 8.25 1.20 -6.89
CA GLY A 154 9.10 1.46 -5.73
C GLY A 154 9.28 0.23 -4.85
N ASP A 155 10.44 0.12 -4.19
CA ASP A 155 10.73 -0.91 -3.18
C ASP A 155 10.83 -0.36 -1.74
N GLY A 156 10.74 0.98 -1.60
CA GLY A 156 10.83 1.71 -0.34
C GLY A 156 12.25 1.97 0.17
N THR A 157 13.26 1.69 -0.64
CA THR A 157 14.66 2.07 -0.37
C THR A 157 14.97 3.45 -0.96
N PRO A 158 15.94 4.20 -0.40
CA PRO A 158 16.40 5.45 -1.01
C PRO A 158 16.89 5.22 -2.44
N GLY A 159 16.26 5.87 -3.43
CA GLY A 159 16.58 5.70 -4.84
C GLY A 159 15.99 4.44 -5.50
N GLY A 160 15.23 3.62 -4.77
CA GLY A 160 14.55 2.44 -5.29
C GLY A 160 13.23 2.72 -5.99
N LEU A 161 12.91 3.99 -6.23
CA LEU A 161 11.77 4.42 -7.04
C LEU A 161 12.20 4.58 -8.50
N VAL A 162 11.46 3.97 -9.41
CA VAL A 162 11.74 3.92 -10.85
C VAL A 162 10.49 4.31 -11.63
N GLY A 163 10.62 5.22 -12.59
CA GLY A 163 9.56 5.51 -13.57
C GLY A 163 9.60 4.49 -14.73
N LEU A 164 8.44 3.93 -15.08
CA LEU A 164 8.29 2.97 -16.18
C LEU A 164 7.74 3.62 -17.46
N GLY A 165 6.99 4.71 -17.33
CA GLY A 165 6.41 5.45 -18.45
C GLY A 165 5.60 6.65 -17.96
N ARG A 166 5.41 7.62 -18.84
CA ARG A 166 4.66 8.86 -18.57
C ARG A 166 3.85 9.28 -19.79
N GLU A 167 2.72 9.96 -19.54
CA GLU A 167 1.89 10.57 -20.57
C GLU A 167 2.41 11.99 -20.90
N GLY A 168 2.51 12.33 -22.19
CA GLY A 168 3.03 13.62 -22.67
C GLY A 168 2.05 14.37 -23.54
#